data_AF-A0A7M5WKN4-F1
#
_entry.id   AF-A0A7M5WKN4-F1
#
_cell.length_a   1.000
_cell.length_b   1.000
_cell.length_c   1.000
_cell.angle_alpha   90.00
_cell.angle_beta   90.00
_cell.angle_gamma   90.00
#
_symmetry.space_group_name_H-M   'P 1'
#
loop_
_entity.id
_entity.type
_entity.pdbx_description
1 polymer ?
#
loop_
_entity_poly.entity_id
_entity_poly.type
_entity_poly.pdbx_seq_one_letter_code
_entity_poly.pdbx_strand_id
1 'polypeptide(L)'
;MGNKESTESIETINNDDDEDEDNPEDDERHVPTPKPTISKASFQVFIKSMQRLPITIYNENVQQLRYEVVEKTYPPGTVIIKEGDKPLGIFVVIKGIFNVIGSDGKTVIRQLKRGDFFGELSSLYGKPYTCTVSVDNQSECHFAMLPHSNVKKILLDNEPSIDVKSYFIKQGYLDSSNLFLSIDIPRAILQSRLHECPLFYEWSKEAVMELTNQLSKQFIEVHPTNTLLTFENESNSSLFLILEGTVELLRKVAFAEVECSGSCTAFCEENLLGNTNNMLYSSKVKQTCHCVTLHQWHFEALLKNYPIECAKFMEWKKIWQVFLESTAELNNEQLAYLHPSHVLNLIKEQKNFIDLPRVFLYEMVLKMDYTVAETNEVIFEIDSSYQHDPFTFIVLKGELAVEAPSNSDIIVKTNETFYLNPKFPLKTKLKALSPLIVSVFNTSTIKLLEFKYDVQSGF
;
A
#
# COMPACT_ATOMS: atom_id res chain seq x y z
N MET A 1 -98.88 -11.71 43.89
CA MET A 1 -98.82 -12.43 45.18
C MET A 1 -97.85 -13.59 44.98
N GLY A 2 -96.80 -13.79 45.78
CA GLY A 2 -96.29 -12.97 46.89
C GLY A 2 -95.49 -13.82 47.88
N ASN A 3 -94.70 -13.18 48.75
CA ASN A 3 -93.92 -13.77 49.86
C ASN A 3 -92.73 -14.68 49.43
N LYS A 4 -91.50 -14.42 49.92
CA LYS A 4 -90.88 -14.77 51.23
C LYS A 4 -90.56 -16.28 51.32
N GLU A 5 -89.42 -16.74 51.88
CA GLU A 5 -88.21 -16.10 52.43
C GLU A 5 -87.09 -17.15 52.63
N SER A 6 -85.92 -16.70 53.12
CA SER A 6 -84.95 -17.43 53.98
C SER A 6 -84.06 -18.59 53.45
N THR A 7 -82.76 -18.43 53.77
CA THR A 7 -81.74 -19.42 54.22
C THR A 7 -81.09 -20.43 53.25
N GLU A 8 -79.92 -20.01 52.73
CA GLU A 8 -78.55 -20.55 53.01
C GLU A 8 -78.09 -21.99 52.64
N SER A 9 -77.13 -22.04 51.70
CA SER A 9 -75.88 -22.84 51.70
C SER A 9 -75.02 -22.34 50.51
N ILE A 10 -73.81 -21.76 50.63
CA ILE A 10 -72.51 -22.35 51.03
C ILE A 10 -72.20 -23.58 50.14
N GLU A 11 -71.15 -23.66 49.32
CA GLU A 11 -69.84 -22.94 49.18
C GLU A 11 -69.50 -22.79 47.65
N THR A 12 -68.36 -22.35 47.05
CA THR A 12 -66.95 -21.96 47.38
C THR A 12 -66.52 -20.92 46.31
N ILE A 13 -66.13 -19.67 46.61
CA ILE A 13 -64.80 -19.12 47.02
C ILE A 13 -63.62 -19.35 46.04
N ASN A 14 -63.22 -18.30 45.33
CA ASN A 14 -61.85 -17.71 45.19
C ASN A 14 -61.83 -16.79 43.94
N ASN A 15 -61.69 -15.46 44.01
CA ASN A 15 -60.60 -14.62 44.57
C ASN A 15 -59.33 -14.63 43.68
N ASP A 16 -58.48 -13.62 43.55
CA ASP A 16 -58.53 -12.13 43.61
C ASP A 16 -57.52 -11.66 42.48
N ASP A 17 -56.94 -10.47 42.31
CA ASP A 17 -56.90 -9.12 42.93
C ASP A 17 -56.80 -8.10 41.74
N ASP A 18 -57.58 -7.01 41.63
CA ASP A 18 -57.35 -5.62 42.12
C ASP A 18 -56.96 -4.60 41.01
N GLU A 19 -56.89 -3.32 41.38
CA GLU A 19 -56.93 -2.10 40.54
C GLU A 19 -55.63 -1.78 39.78
N ASP A 20 -55.75 -1.10 38.61
CA ASP A 20 -54.68 -0.32 37.97
C ASP A 20 -55.29 0.97 37.38
N GLU A 21 -54.60 2.10 37.49
CA GLU A 21 -55.15 3.46 37.30
C GLU A 21 -55.08 3.99 35.84
N ASP A 22 -55.81 5.10 35.57
CA ASP A 22 -55.65 5.89 34.34
C ASP A 22 -54.21 6.49 34.26
N ASN A 23 -53.34 5.95 33.39
CA ASN A 23 -52.08 6.63 33.01
C ASN A 23 -52.08 7.04 31.50
N PRO A 24 -52.06 8.35 31.18
CA PRO A 24 -52.21 8.84 29.80
C PRO A 24 -50.85 9.09 29.09
N GLU A 25 -50.07 8.04 28.82
CA GLU A 25 -48.72 8.16 28.24
C GLU A 25 -48.54 7.38 26.91
N ASP A 26 -47.42 7.65 26.22
CA ASP A 26 -46.91 6.98 25.01
C ASP A 26 -47.67 7.12 23.66
N ASP A 27 -48.05 8.36 23.29
CA ASP A 27 -47.90 8.81 21.89
C ASP A 27 -46.41 9.11 21.59
N GLU A 28 -45.58 8.05 21.61
CA GLU A 28 -44.19 8.12 21.18
C GLU A 28 -44.14 8.43 19.67
N ARG A 29 -44.09 9.74 19.35
CA ARG A 29 -43.76 10.25 18.02
C ARG A 29 -42.40 9.70 17.59
N HIS A 30 -42.42 8.59 16.87
CA HIS A 30 -41.25 7.84 16.41
C HIS A 30 -40.36 8.69 15.50
N VAL A 31 -39.48 9.50 16.09
CA VAL A 31 -38.55 10.40 15.39
C VAL A 31 -37.67 9.53 14.48
N PRO A 32 -37.74 9.69 13.14
CA PRO A 32 -37.00 8.83 12.24
C PRO A 32 -35.50 8.98 12.51
N THR A 33 -34.85 7.92 12.97
CA THR A 33 -33.41 7.93 13.25
C THR A 33 -32.67 8.35 11.98
N PRO A 34 -31.80 9.38 12.05
CA PRO A 34 -31.24 10.00 10.84
C PRO A 34 -30.39 8.98 10.09
N LYS A 35 -30.81 8.61 8.88
CA LYS A 35 -30.10 7.61 8.08
C LYS A 35 -28.67 8.09 7.80
N PRO A 36 -27.63 7.25 7.97
CA PRO A 36 -26.25 7.65 7.69
C PRO A 36 -26.10 8.11 6.24
N THR A 37 -25.49 9.27 6.04
CA THR A 37 -25.30 9.86 4.70
C THR A 37 -24.25 9.12 3.87
N ILE A 38 -23.36 8.36 4.52
CA ILE A 38 -22.31 7.56 3.87
C ILE A 38 -22.73 6.11 3.57
N SER A 39 -22.41 5.61 2.38
CA SER A 39 -22.66 4.23 1.95
C SER A 39 -21.88 3.21 2.79
N LYS A 40 -22.34 1.95 2.87
CA LYS A 40 -21.60 0.89 3.61
C LYS A 40 -20.20 0.65 3.03
N ALA A 41 -20.06 0.66 1.70
CA ALA A 41 -18.78 0.42 1.02
C ALA A 41 -17.83 1.61 1.16
N SER A 42 -18.35 2.84 1.11
CA SER A 42 -17.58 4.07 1.35
C SER A 42 -17.11 4.15 2.81
N PHE A 43 -17.95 3.72 3.75
CA PHE A 43 -17.59 3.68 5.17
C PHE A 43 -16.51 2.65 5.50
N GLN A 44 -16.49 1.49 4.82
CA GLN A 44 -15.40 0.52 4.95
C GLN A 44 -14.04 1.09 4.52
N VAL A 45 -14.01 1.89 3.44
CA VAL A 45 -12.80 2.64 3.05
C VAL A 45 -12.45 3.65 4.15
N PHE A 46 -13.41 4.49 4.55
CA PHE A 46 -13.21 5.50 5.59
C PHE A 46 -12.59 4.93 6.87
N ILE A 47 -13.11 3.83 7.42
CA ILE A 47 -12.55 3.21 8.63
C ILE A 47 -11.15 2.65 8.41
N LYS A 48 -10.87 1.96 7.28
CA LYS A 48 -9.52 1.48 6.95
C LYS A 48 -8.52 2.64 6.79
N SER A 49 -8.97 3.79 6.30
CA SER A 49 -8.17 5.01 6.21
C SER A 49 -7.90 5.63 7.57
N MET A 50 -8.93 5.76 8.42
CA MET A 50 -8.82 6.33 9.77
C MET A 50 -7.91 5.50 10.69
N GLN A 51 -7.84 4.18 10.50
CA GLN A 51 -6.90 3.29 11.20
C GLN A 51 -5.41 3.60 10.91
N ARG A 52 -5.10 4.44 9.91
CA ARG A 52 -3.72 4.91 9.63
C ARG A 52 -3.35 6.21 10.37
N LEU A 53 -4.29 6.82 11.08
CA LEU A 53 -4.09 8.03 11.89
C LEU A 53 -3.41 7.70 13.23
N PRO A 54 -2.80 8.69 13.93
CA PRO A 54 -2.10 8.46 15.19
C PRO A 54 -3.05 8.44 16.41
N ILE A 55 -4.33 8.11 16.22
CA ILE A 55 -5.37 8.11 17.26
C ILE A 55 -5.99 6.71 17.42
N THR A 56 -6.37 6.36 18.63
CA THR A 56 -7.17 5.17 18.89
C THR A 56 -8.62 5.42 18.45
N ILE A 57 -9.28 4.40 17.90
CA ILE A 57 -10.71 4.41 17.59
C ILE A 57 -11.29 3.10 18.11
N TYR A 58 -11.96 3.14 19.26
CA TYR A 58 -12.51 1.96 19.91
C TYR A 58 -13.67 1.34 19.10
N ASN A 59 -13.62 0.01 18.93
CA ASN A 59 -14.49 -0.74 18.02
C ASN A 59 -16.00 -0.56 18.30
N GLU A 60 -16.38 -0.40 19.57
CA GLU A 60 -17.78 -0.19 19.99
C GLU A 60 -18.41 1.07 19.37
N ASN A 61 -17.62 2.15 19.21
CA ASN A 61 -18.09 3.42 18.67
C ASN A 61 -18.03 3.49 17.13
N VAL A 62 -17.45 2.48 16.45
CA VAL A 62 -17.25 2.48 14.99
C VAL A 62 -18.58 2.52 14.22
N GLN A 63 -19.65 1.86 14.69
CA GLN A 63 -20.95 1.95 14.00
C GLN A 63 -21.65 3.29 14.21
N GLN A 64 -21.44 3.94 15.35
CA GLN A 64 -21.98 5.28 15.63
C GLN A 64 -21.24 6.36 14.83
N LEU A 65 -19.93 6.23 14.63
CA LEU A 65 -19.12 7.12 13.79
C LEU A 65 -19.67 7.23 12.36
N ARG A 66 -20.38 6.22 11.84
CA ARG A 66 -21.01 6.26 10.52
C ARG A 66 -22.08 7.37 10.38
N TYR A 67 -22.71 7.78 11.48
CA TYR A 67 -23.71 8.86 11.48
C TYR A 67 -23.07 10.26 11.51
N GLU A 68 -21.81 10.35 11.97
CA GLU A 68 -21.04 11.59 12.13
C GLU A 68 -20.17 11.93 10.90
N VAL A 69 -20.20 11.08 9.87
CA VAL A 69 -19.43 11.18 8.62
C VAL A 69 -20.35 11.50 7.43
N VAL A 70 -19.97 12.50 6.64
CA VAL A 70 -20.72 13.00 5.48
C VAL A 70 -20.04 12.57 4.17
N GLU A 71 -20.77 11.90 3.29
CA GLU A 71 -20.31 11.59 1.92
C GLU A 71 -20.70 12.71 0.94
N LYS A 72 -19.79 13.12 0.05
CA LYS A 72 -19.99 14.19 -0.94
C LYS A 72 -19.29 13.91 -2.27
N THR A 73 -19.82 14.50 -3.33
CA THR A 73 -19.21 14.56 -4.68
C THR A 73 -18.88 16.01 -5.03
N TYR A 74 -17.75 16.24 -5.69
CA TYR A 74 -17.34 17.56 -6.18
C TYR A 74 -16.89 17.50 -7.65
N PRO A 75 -17.19 18.54 -8.47
CA PRO A 75 -16.80 18.60 -9.86
C PRO A 75 -15.29 18.88 -10.03
N PRO A 76 -14.73 18.59 -11.23
CA PRO A 76 -13.31 18.80 -11.54
C PRO A 76 -12.77 20.17 -11.15
N GLY A 77 -11.51 20.22 -10.72
CA GLY A 77 -10.80 21.45 -10.38
C GLY A 77 -11.26 22.19 -9.10
N THR A 78 -12.29 21.70 -8.40
CA THR A 78 -12.80 22.39 -7.20
C THR A 78 -11.79 22.36 -6.05
N VAL A 79 -11.44 23.52 -5.50
CA VAL A 79 -10.63 23.62 -4.26
C VAL A 79 -11.49 23.19 -3.07
N ILE A 80 -11.04 22.17 -2.33
CA ILE A 80 -11.71 21.62 -1.14
C ILE A 80 -11.13 22.22 0.15
N ILE A 81 -9.81 22.42 0.15
CA ILE A 81 -9.02 23.01 1.24
C ILE A 81 -8.06 24.02 0.63
N LYS A 82 -7.86 25.14 1.32
CA LYS A 82 -6.86 26.15 0.97
C LYS A 82 -5.83 26.28 2.09
N GLU A 83 -4.57 26.47 1.73
CA GLU A 83 -3.49 26.75 2.68
C GLU A 83 -3.82 27.99 3.55
N GLY A 84 -3.51 27.90 4.84
CA GLY A 84 -3.78 28.93 5.84
C GLY A 84 -5.20 28.95 6.42
N ASP A 85 -6.18 28.28 5.81
CA ASP A 85 -7.54 28.21 6.34
C ASP A 85 -7.64 27.31 7.60
N LYS A 86 -8.73 27.47 8.35
CA LYS A 86 -9.02 26.69 9.57
C LYS A 86 -9.52 25.28 9.23
N PRO A 87 -9.23 24.26 10.07
CA PRO A 87 -9.69 22.89 9.85
C PRO A 87 -11.21 22.78 9.76
N LEU A 88 -11.68 22.28 8.62
CA LEU A 88 -13.08 21.91 8.34
C LEU A 88 -13.38 20.47 8.80
N GLY A 89 -12.39 19.58 8.76
CA GLY A 89 -12.51 18.17 9.11
C GLY A 89 -11.40 17.31 8.53
N ILE A 90 -11.54 15.99 8.72
CA ILE A 90 -10.71 14.95 8.09
C ILE A 90 -11.46 14.41 6.88
N PHE A 91 -10.78 14.33 5.74
CA PHE A 91 -11.34 13.89 4.46
C PHE A 91 -10.69 12.56 4.07
N VAL A 92 -11.47 11.65 3.47
CA VAL A 92 -11.00 10.39 2.88
C VAL A 92 -11.50 10.27 1.45
N VAL A 93 -10.60 10.00 0.51
CA VAL A 93 -10.89 9.80 -0.91
C VAL A 93 -11.64 8.46 -1.11
N ILE A 94 -12.87 8.52 -1.62
CA ILE A 94 -13.68 7.33 -1.93
C ILE A 94 -13.55 6.95 -3.40
N LYS A 95 -13.51 7.92 -4.31
CA LYS A 95 -13.34 7.72 -5.76
C LYS A 95 -12.72 8.98 -6.39
N GLY A 96 -11.86 8.77 -7.39
CA GLY A 96 -11.20 9.84 -8.15
C GLY A 96 -9.83 10.22 -7.57
N ILE A 97 -9.30 11.36 -8.01
CA ILE A 97 -7.97 11.86 -7.66
C ILE A 97 -8.10 13.28 -7.08
N PHE A 98 -7.42 13.54 -5.97
CA PHE A 98 -7.26 14.89 -5.41
C PHE A 98 -5.81 15.32 -5.51
N ASN A 99 -5.57 16.54 -5.97
CA ASN A 99 -4.24 17.12 -6.12
C ASN A 99 -3.91 17.98 -4.91
N VAL A 100 -2.82 17.68 -4.22
CA VAL A 100 -2.20 18.56 -3.23
C VAL A 100 -1.29 19.53 -3.96
N ILE A 101 -1.51 20.83 -3.75
CA ILE A 101 -0.80 21.91 -4.41
C ILE A 101 0.19 22.52 -3.41
N GLY A 102 1.42 22.73 -3.87
CA GLY A 102 2.47 23.39 -3.09
C GLY A 102 2.26 24.89 -2.92
N SER A 103 3.11 25.52 -2.12
CA SER A 103 3.03 26.95 -1.78
C SER A 103 3.39 27.91 -2.92
N ASP A 104 3.76 27.40 -4.10
CA ASP A 104 3.79 28.16 -5.36
C ASP A 104 2.39 28.36 -5.99
N GLY A 105 1.37 27.69 -5.46
CA GLY A 105 -0.01 27.71 -5.93
C GLY A 105 -0.24 27.01 -7.28
N LYS A 106 0.72 26.20 -7.78
CA LYS A 106 0.69 25.63 -9.13
C LYS A 106 1.18 24.19 -9.20
N THR A 107 2.28 23.87 -8.50
CA THR A 107 2.90 22.54 -8.56
C THR A 107 2.05 21.56 -7.77
N VAL A 108 1.53 20.52 -8.45
CA VAL A 108 0.92 19.37 -7.80
C VAL A 108 2.05 18.58 -7.14
N ILE A 109 2.19 18.73 -5.82
CA ILE A 109 3.25 18.07 -5.04
C ILE A 109 2.88 16.64 -4.64
N ARG A 110 1.59 16.28 -4.63
CA ARG A 110 1.11 14.93 -4.32
C ARG A 110 -0.25 14.69 -4.97
N GLN A 111 -0.52 13.46 -5.39
CA GLN A 111 -1.84 13.02 -5.83
C GLN A 111 -2.38 11.97 -4.87
N LEU A 112 -3.62 12.15 -4.40
CA LEU A 112 -4.30 11.29 -3.42
C LEU A 112 -5.32 10.42 -4.13
N LYS A 113 -5.28 9.10 -3.89
CA LYS A 113 -6.17 8.11 -4.53
C LYS A 113 -7.07 7.42 -3.50
N ARG A 114 -7.96 6.52 -3.96
CA ARG A 114 -8.97 5.86 -3.11
C ARG A 114 -8.35 5.24 -1.86
N GLY A 115 -8.81 5.67 -0.69
CA GLY A 115 -8.30 5.27 0.62
C GLY A 115 -7.33 6.27 1.26
N ASP A 116 -6.80 7.23 0.52
CA ASP A 116 -5.98 8.30 1.09
C ASP A 116 -6.84 9.36 1.79
N PHE A 117 -6.20 10.09 2.69
CA PHE A 117 -6.83 11.07 3.55
C PHE A 117 -6.05 12.39 3.54
N PHE A 118 -6.73 13.46 3.93
CA PHE A 118 -6.14 14.79 4.04
C PHE A 118 -6.90 15.67 5.04
N GLY A 119 -6.23 16.73 5.52
CA GLY A 119 -6.76 17.67 6.51
C GLY A 119 -6.70 17.18 7.97
N GLU A 120 -6.10 16.01 8.19
CA GLU A 120 -5.89 15.39 9.49
C GLU A 120 -4.85 16.13 10.33
N LEU A 121 -3.71 16.56 9.77
CA LEU A 121 -2.69 17.32 10.48
C LEU A 121 -3.30 18.56 11.20
N SER A 122 -4.13 19.30 10.48
CA SER A 122 -4.84 20.48 10.97
C SER A 122 -5.95 20.13 11.97
N SER A 123 -6.69 19.05 11.70
CA SER A 123 -7.82 18.61 12.55
C SER A 123 -7.40 17.95 13.86
N LEU A 124 -6.25 17.27 13.88
CA LEU A 124 -5.68 16.56 15.03
C LEU A 124 -4.79 17.47 15.89
N TYR A 125 -3.90 18.26 15.28
CA TYR A 125 -2.90 19.07 15.99
C TYR A 125 -3.24 20.57 16.06
N GLY A 126 -4.48 20.95 15.70
CA GLY A 126 -5.01 22.31 15.84
C GLY A 126 -4.31 23.37 14.98
N LYS A 127 -3.62 22.96 13.91
CA LYS A 127 -2.91 23.85 12.98
C LYS A 127 -3.86 24.38 11.89
N PRO A 128 -3.54 25.50 11.22
CA PRO A 128 -4.09 25.81 9.90
C PRO A 128 -3.77 24.70 8.88
N TYR A 129 -4.37 24.75 7.70
CA TYR A 129 -3.97 23.88 6.59
C TYR A 129 -2.59 24.26 6.03
N THR A 130 -1.70 23.28 5.90
CA THR A 130 -0.30 23.43 5.45
C THR A 130 -0.12 23.40 3.93
N CYS A 131 -1.19 23.13 3.18
CA CYS A 131 -1.22 23.04 1.73
C CYS A 131 -2.63 23.28 1.21
N THR A 132 -2.77 23.49 -0.10
CA THR A 132 -4.07 23.57 -0.78
C THR A 132 -4.40 22.20 -1.39
N VAL A 133 -5.66 21.76 -1.35
CA VAL A 133 -6.12 20.49 -1.95
C VAL A 133 -7.31 20.74 -2.84
N SER A 134 -7.24 20.27 -4.09
CA SER A 134 -8.31 20.36 -5.09
C SER A 134 -8.69 19.01 -5.68
N VAL A 135 -9.88 18.94 -6.28
CA VAL A 135 -10.29 17.88 -7.20
C VAL A 135 -9.42 17.95 -8.46
N ASP A 136 -9.01 16.80 -9.01
CA ASP A 136 -8.32 16.79 -10.31
C ASP A 136 -9.19 17.35 -11.46
N ASN A 137 -8.55 17.82 -12.53
CA ASN A 137 -9.24 18.44 -13.66
C ASN A 137 -9.93 17.45 -14.62
N GLN A 138 -9.68 16.14 -14.51
CA GLN A 138 -10.21 15.14 -15.45
C GLN A 138 -11.58 14.55 -15.06
N SER A 139 -11.92 14.47 -13.77
CA SER A 139 -13.15 13.77 -13.34
C SER A 139 -13.73 14.24 -12.00
N GLU A 140 -15.04 14.07 -11.83
CA GLU A 140 -15.69 14.27 -10.53
C GLU A 140 -15.18 13.28 -9.48
N CYS A 141 -14.94 13.79 -8.27
CA CYS A 141 -14.37 13.00 -7.18
C CYS A 141 -15.31 12.94 -5.98
N HIS A 142 -15.27 11.81 -5.27
CA HIS A 142 -16.15 11.48 -4.16
C HIS A 142 -15.31 11.31 -2.90
N PHE A 143 -15.73 11.92 -1.79
CA PHE A 143 -15.06 11.79 -0.49
C PHE A 143 -16.03 11.52 0.66
N ALA A 144 -15.50 10.94 1.72
CA ALA A 144 -16.09 10.89 3.04
C ALA A 144 -15.41 11.92 3.94
N MET A 145 -16.18 12.70 4.71
CA MET A 145 -15.66 13.76 5.57
C MET A 145 -16.19 13.60 7.00
N LEU A 146 -15.29 13.59 7.97
CA LEU A 146 -15.59 13.73 9.39
C LEU A 146 -15.39 15.21 9.78
N PRO A 147 -16.46 15.99 10.05
CA PRO A 147 -16.37 17.41 10.38
C PRO A 147 -15.49 17.66 11.61
N HIS A 148 -14.76 18.78 11.65
CA HIS A 148 -13.81 19.09 12.73
C HIS A 148 -14.49 19.18 14.12
N SER A 149 -15.77 19.55 14.18
CA SER A 149 -16.60 19.46 15.41
C SER A 149 -16.71 18.03 15.95
N ASN A 150 -16.77 17.04 15.05
CA ASN A 150 -16.91 15.63 15.37
C ASN A 150 -15.55 14.98 15.63
N VAL A 151 -14.49 15.40 14.91
CA VAL A 151 -13.09 15.06 15.27
C VAL A 151 -12.82 15.44 16.71
N LYS A 152 -13.20 16.66 17.15
CA LYS A 152 -13.01 17.10 18.54
C LYS A 152 -13.71 16.20 19.56
N LYS A 153 -14.92 15.69 19.28
CA LYS A 153 -15.61 14.74 20.17
C LYS A 153 -14.74 13.50 20.41
N ILE A 154 -14.19 12.92 19.36
CA ILE A 154 -13.34 11.70 19.43
C ILE A 154 -12.03 11.99 20.17
N LEU A 155 -11.42 13.16 19.93
CA LEU A 155 -10.15 13.55 20.55
C LEU A 155 -10.24 13.81 22.06
N LEU A 156 -11.43 14.06 22.63
CA LEU A 156 -11.58 14.22 24.09
C LEU A 156 -11.08 12.99 24.86
N ASP A 157 -11.28 11.80 24.30
CA ASP A 157 -10.90 10.52 24.89
C ASP A 157 -9.68 9.88 24.20
N ASN A 158 -9.15 10.49 23.12
CA ASN A 158 -8.16 9.90 22.22
C ASN A 158 -7.15 10.96 21.70
N GLU A 159 -6.23 11.43 22.55
CA GLU A 159 -5.15 12.31 22.09
C GLU A 159 -4.20 11.62 21.06
N PRO A 160 -3.58 12.37 20.13
CA PRO A 160 -2.61 11.81 19.20
C PRO A 160 -1.39 11.20 19.89
N SER A 161 -1.11 9.93 19.60
CA SER A 161 -0.05 9.12 20.23
C SER A 161 1.39 9.49 19.84
N ILE A 162 1.58 10.40 18.89
CA ILE A 162 2.87 10.94 18.46
C ILE A 162 2.75 12.43 18.13
N ASP A 163 3.85 13.17 18.31
CA ASP A 163 3.90 14.61 18.05
C ASP A 163 3.82 14.97 16.56
N VAL A 164 3.57 16.25 16.28
CA VAL A 164 3.37 16.77 14.93
C VAL A 164 4.58 16.60 14.02
N LYS A 165 5.83 16.70 14.51
CA LYS A 165 7.06 16.53 13.71
C LYS A 165 7.24 15.04 13.36
N SER A 166 7.10 14.16 14.35
CA SER A 166 7.19 12.70 14.14
C SER A 166 6.09 12.18 13.21
N TYR A 167 4.87 12.70 13.30
CA TYR A 167 3.79 12.36 12.37
C TYR A 167 4.07 12.83 10.94
N PHE A 168 4.56 14.07 10.77
CA PHE A 168 4.92 14.65 9.46
C PHE A 168 6.00 13.81 8.75
N ILE A 169 7.02 13.38 9.50
CA ILE A 169 8.09 12.49 9.02
C ILE A 169 7.51 11.10 8.65
N LYS A 170 6.68 10.51 9.52
CA LYS A 170 6.05 9.19 9.28
C LYS A 170 5.18 9.16 8.02
N GLN A 171 4.48 10.26 7.71
CA GLN A 171 3.68 10.36 6.49
C GLN A 171 4.49 10.76 5.24
N GLY A 172 5.78 11.11 5.39
CA GLY A 172 6.62 11.56 4.28
C GLY A 172 6.28 12.95 3.74
N TYR A 173 5.59 13.79 4.50
CA TYR A 173 5.12 15.09 4.02
C TYR A 173 6.28 16.05 3.74
N LEU A 174 6.21 16.76 2.61
CA LEU A 174 7.11 17.88 2.30
C LEU A 174 6.57 19.16 2.93
N ASP A 175 7.42 19.90 3.64
CA ASP A 175 7.03 21.12 4.36
C ASP A 175 6.95 22.34 3.44
N SER A 176 5.93 22.36 2.58
CA SER A 176 5.56 23.49 1.73
C SER A 176 5.23 24.76 2.55
N SER A 177 4.73 24.59 3.77
CA SER A 177 4.30 25.66 4.68
C SER A 177 5.40 26.34 5.50
N ASN A 178 6.63 25.79 5.53
CA ASN A 178 7.69 26.17 6.47
C ASN A 178 7.24 26.09 7.95
N LEU A 179 6.50 25.03 8.30
CA LEU A 179 6.11 24.68 9.67
C LEU A 179 7.33 24.32 10.55
N PHE A 180 8.43 23.90 9.91
CA PHE A 180 9.71 23.53 10.53
C PHE A 180 10.88 24.23 9.81
N LEU A 181 12.04 24.33 10.50
CA LEU A 181 13.23 24.92 9.90
C LEU A 181 13.87 23.97 8.87
N SER A 182 14.27 24.53 7.72
CA SER A 182 14.11 23.89 6.41
C SER A 182 15.27 23.00 5.94
N ILE A 183 15.67 22.01 6.74
CA ILE A 183 16.43 20.84 6.22
C ILE A 183 16.24 19.53 7.01
N ASP A 184 15.86 19.60 8.29
CA ASP A 184 15.64 18.42 9.14
C ASP A 184 14.64 17.43 8.55
N ILE A 185 13.51 17.93 8.04
CA ILE A 185 12.35 17.11 7.68
C ILE A 185 12.63 16.21 6.46
N PRO A 186 13.11 16.72 5.30
CA PRO A 186 13.50 15.86 4.19
C PRO A 186 14.52 14.78 4.60
N ARG A 187 15.55 15.13 5.38
CA ARG A 187 16.58 14.15 5.81
C ARG A 187 16.01 13.12 6.76
N ALA A 188 15.21 13.51 7.75
CA ALA A 188 14.58 12.56 8.67
C ALA A 188 13.61 11.60 7.95
N ILE A 189 12.90 12.09 6.92
CA ILE A 189 12.09 11.24 6.03
C ILE A 189 12.98 10.22 5.33
N LEU A 190 14.01 10.65 4.59
CA LEU A 190 14.86 9.72 3.85
C LEU A 190 15.60 8.75 4.79
N GLN A 191 16.11 9.20 5.94
CA GLN A 191 16.76 8.35 6.94
C GLN A 191 15.80 7.27 7.48
N SER A 192 14.56 7.63 7.80
CA SER A 192 13.53 6.67 8.21
C SER A 192 13.22 5.67 7.08
N ARG A 193 13.14 6.15 5.84
CA ARG A 193 12.75 5.35 4.67
C ARG A 193 13.87 4.45 4.12
N LEU A 194 15.14 4.79 4.32
CA LEU A 194 16.27 3.95 3.88
C LEU A 194 16.27 2.60 4.60
N HIS A 195 15.99 2.56 5.91
CA HIS A 195 15.85 1.31 6.66
C HIS A 195 14.62 0.47 6.26
N GLU A 196 13.70 0.99 5.43
CA GLU A 196 12.59 0.22 4.85
C GLU A 196 12.94 -0.36 3.47
N CYS A 197 14.00 0.15 2.82
CA CYS A 197 14.48 -0.31 1.52
C CYS A 197 15.43 -1.51 1.68
N PRO A 198 15.23 -2.64 0.96
CA PRO A 198 16.04 -3.86 1.10
C PRO A 198 17.56 -3.66 1.07
N LEU A 199 18.06 -2.72 0.25
CA LEU A 199 19.48 -2.43 0.09
C LEU A 199 20.14 -1.82 1.35
N PHE A 200 19.37 -1.10 2.16
CA PHE A 200 19.86 -0.31 3.31
C PHE A 200 19.20 -0.68 4.65
N TYR A 201 18.22 -1.60 4.62
CA TYR A 201 17.54 -2.18 5.79
C TYR A 201 18.51 -2.47 6.96
N GLU A 202 19.64 -3.07 6.62
CA GLU A 202 20.60 -3.64 7.57
C GLU A 202 21.85 -2.78 7.83
N TRP A 203 21.85 -1.51 7.39
CA TRP A 203 22.93 -0.55 7.63
C TRP A 203 22.84 0.09 9.03
N SER A 204 23.96 0.60 9.56
CA SER A 204 23.96 1.44 10.75
C SER A 204 23.25 2.79 10.51
N LYS A 205 22.73 3.39 11.58
CA LYS A 205 22.12 4.73 11.53
C LYS A 205 23.15 5.79 11.17
N GLU A 206 24.39 5.57 11.58
CA GLU A 206 25.56 6.39 11.35
C GLU A 206 25.92 6.42 9.84
N ALA A 207 25.95 5.26 9.18
CA ALA A 207 26.13 5.17 7.72
C ALA A 207 24.97 5.81 6.95
N VAL A 208 23.72 5.57 7.36
CA VAL A 208 22.53 6.18 6.74
C VAL A 208 22.50 7.70 6.94
N MET A 209 22.93 8.20 8.10
CA MET A 209 23.09 9.63 8.37
C MET A 209 24.20 10.24 7.50
N GLU A 210 25.35 9.59 7.36
CA GLU A 210 26.44 10.07 6.51
C GLU A 210 26.07 10.10 5.02
N LEU A 211 25.33 9.09 4.54
CA LEU A 211 24.81 9.05 3.17
C LEU A 211 23.86 10.24 2.91
N THR A 212 22.95 10.50 3.83
CA THR A 212 21.93 11.57 3.69
C THR A 212 22.46 12.98 3.96
N ASN A 213 23.57 13.12 4.70
CA ASN A 213 24.26 14.38 4.92
C ASN A 213 25.04 14.88 3.70
N GLN A 214 25.56 13.98 2.86
CA GLN A 214 26.22 14.33 1.60
C GLN A 214 25.26 14.96 0.57
N LEU A 215 23.96 14.67 0.67
CA LEU A 215 22.95 15.14 -0.29
C LEU A 215 22.73 16.66 -0.20
N SER A 216 22.33 17.25 -1.33
CA SER A 216 22.04 18.68 -1.49
C SER A 216 20.92 19.17 -0.56
N LYS A 217 20.60 20.47 -0.55
CA LYS A 217 19.46 20.98 0.25
C LYS A 217 18.09 20.60 -0.31
N GLN A 218 18.01 20.25 -1.60
CA GLN A 218 16.77 19.98 -2.34
C GLN A 218 16.93 18.64 -3.07
N PHE A 219 17.24 17.59 -2.31
CA PHE A 219 17.55 16.26 -2.83
C PHE A 219 16.32 15.36 -3.03
N ILE A 220 15.16 15.76 -2.50
CA ILE A 220 13.88 15.15 -2.83
C ILE A 220 13.30 15.96 -4.00
N GLU A 221 13.35 15.39 -5.18
CA GLU A 221 12.86 16.00 -6.40
C GLU A 221 11.38 15.62 -6.62
N VAL A 222 10.53 16.61 -6.86
CA VAL A 222 9.10 16.43 -7.12
C VAL A 222 8.88 16.44 -8.63
N HIS A 223 8.55 15.29 -9.19
CA HIS A 223 8.35 15.12 -10.63
C HIS A 223 6.85 14.95 -10.95
N PRO A 224 6.22 15.83 -11.74
CA PRO A 224 4.84 15.67 -12.19
C PRO A 224 4.62 14.45 -13.09
N THR A 225 3.37 14.03 -13.21
CA THR A 225 2.94 12.99 -14.17
C THR A 225 3.35 13.31 -15.61
N ASN A 226 3.84 12.29 -16.32
CA ASN A 226 4.49 12.31 -17.64
C ASN A 226 5.90 12.92 -17.71
N THR A 227 6.52 13.33 -16.60
CA THR A 227 7.96 13.62 -16.59
C THR A 227 8.78 12.36 -16.88
N LEU A 228 9.79 12.46 -17.75
CA LEU A 228 10.81 11.42 -17.97
C LEU A 228 11.96 11.62 -16.98
N LEU A 229 12.46 10.53 -16.37
CA LEU A 229 13.54 10.56 -15.38
C LEU A 229 14.85 9.96 -15.91
N THR A 230 14.77 8.93 -16.76
CA THR A 230 15.92 8.30 -17.43
C THR A 230 15.58 7.95 -18.89
N PHE A 231 16.60 7.84 -19.73
CA PHE A 231 16.47 7.33 -21.10
C PHE A 231 17.20 5.99 -21.29
N GLU A 232 16.58 5.04 -22.00
CA GLU A 232 17.20 3.76 -22.35
C GLU A 232 18.54 3.97 -23.10
N ASN A 233 19.60 3.31 -22.64
CA ASN A 233 20.99 3.44 -23.09
C ASN A 233 21.72 4.73 -22.66
N GLU A 234 21.13 5.58 -21.82
CA GLU A 234 21.82 6.72 -21.22
C GLU A 234 22.93 6.25 -20.25
N SER A 235 24.11 6.86 -20.34
CA SER A 235 25.27 6.53 -19.49
C SER A 235 25.12 7.13 -18.09
N ASN A 236 24.60 6.36 -17.14
CA ASN A 236 24.27 6.84 -15.80
C ASN A 236 24.45 5.72 -14.74
N SER A 237 25.24 5.98 -13.70
CA SER A 237 25.53 5.07 -12.59
C SER A 237 24.85 5.56 -11.30
N SER A 238 23.51 5.62 -11.33
CA SER A 238 22.68 6.11 -10.23
C SER A 238 21.53 5.17 -9.92
N LEU A 239 21.30 4.95 -8.63
CA LEU A 239 20.10 4.35 -8.08
C LEU A 239 19.05 5.45 -7.88
N PHE A 240 17.78 5.19 -8.22
CA PHE A 240 16.67 6.07 -7.89
C PHE A 240 15.82 5.47 -6.76
N LEU A 241 15.41 6.31 -5.81
CA LEU A 241 14.54 5.94 -4.70
C LEU A 241 13.22 6.71 -4.80
N ILE A 242 12.11 6.00 -4.98
CA ILE A 242 10.76 6.55 -4.93
C ILE A 242 10.33 6.60 -3.45
N LEU A 243 10.17 7.82 -2.93
CA LEU A 243 9.61 8.07 -1.59
C LEU A 243 8.08 8.20 -1.63
N GLU A 244 7.52 8.61 -2.78
CA GLU A 244 6.10 8.65 -3.07
C GLU A 244 5.85 8.57 -4.59
N GLY A 245 4.71 8.02 -5.00
CA GLY A 245 4.25 7.98 -6.40
C GLY A 245 4.58 6.67 -7.13
N THR A 246 4.37 6.69 -8.45
CA THR A 246 4.49 5.52 -9.33
C THR A 246 5.22 5.87 -10.63
N VAL A 247 6.23 5.08 -10.97
CA VAL A 247 7.04 5.20 -12.20
C VAL A 247 6.76 4.00 -13.11
N GLU A 248 6.50 4.28 -14.38
CA GLU A 248 6.53 3.30 -15.48
C GLU A 248 7.98 3.16 -15.98
N LEU A 249 8.54 1.95 -15.89
CA LEU A 249 9.77 1.56 -16.56
C LEU A 249 9.42 1.06 -17.96
N LEU A 250 10.03 1.65 -18.98
CA LEU A 250 9.70 1.48 -20.40
C LEU A 250 10.86 0.83 -21.15
N ARG A 251 10.61 -0.28 -21.84
CA ARG A 251 11.60 -0.96 -22.69
C ARG A 251 10.98 -1.38 -24.03
N LYS A 252 11.31 -0.62 -25.08
CA LYS A 252 10.67 -0.67 -26.40
C LYS A 252 9.14 -0.50 -26.35
N VAL A 253 8.39 -1.59 -26.37
CA VAL A 253 6.91 -1.62 -26.33
C VAL A 253 6.35 -2.12 -25.00
N ALA A 254 7.21 -2.66 -24.14
CA ALA A 254 6.84 -3.22 -22.85
C ALA A 254 7.01 -2.19 -21.74
N PHE A 255 6.24 -2.37 -20.68
CA PHE A 255 6.35 -1.55 -19.48
C PHE A 255 6.12 -2.37 -18.21
N ALA A 256 6.69 -1.88 -17.11
CA ALA A 256 6.45 -2.37 -15.76
C ALA A 256 6.27 -1.18 -14.80
N GLU A 257 5.59 -1.40 -13.67
CA GLU A 257 5.24 -0.33 -12.74
C GLU A 257 5.91 -0.50 -11.38
N VAL A 258 6.63 0.53 -10.95
CA VAL A 258 7.28 0.59 -9.64
C VAL A 258 6.63 1.72 -8.84
N GLU A 259 5.91 1.34 -7.77
CA GLU A 259 5.16 2.23 -6.88
C GLU A 259 5.76 2.21 -5.47
N CYS A 260 5.86 3.37 -4.82
CA CYS A 260 6.09 3.45 -3.39
C CYS A 260 4.79 3.14 -2.62
N SER A 261 4.58 1.88 -2.29
CA SER A 261 3.41 1.35 -1.57
C SER A 261 3.46 1.62 -0.05
N GLY A 262 3.88 2.83 0.35
CA GLY A 262 4.03 3.23 1.76
C GLY A 262 5.40 2.94 2.38
N SER A 263 6.30 2.31 1.62
CA SER A 263 7.73 2.17 1.92
C SER A 263 8.58 2.43 0.69
N CYS A 264 9.73 3.08 0.90
CA CYS A 264 10.64 3.50 -0.17
C CYS A 264 11.01 2.34 -1.09
N THR A 265 10.93 2.59 -2.40
CA THR A 265 11.12 1.57 -3.43
C THR A 265 12.18 2.02 -4.43
N ALA A 266 13.13 1.13 -4.70
CA ALA A 266 14.24 1.35 -5.61
C ALA A 266 13.84 1.07 -7.08
N PHE A 267 14.45 1.79 -8.02
CA PHE A 267 14.55 1.39 -9.43
C PHE A 267 15.91 1.80 -10.01
N CYS A 268 16.30 1.16 -11.12
CA CYS A 268 17.65 1.25 -11.71
C CYS A 268 18.77 0.77 -10.76
N GLU A 269 18.48 -0.22 -9.91
CA GLU A 269 19.49 -0.89 -9.10
C GLU A 269 20.62 -1.51 -9.93
N GLU A 270 20.33 -1.98 -11.15
CA GLU A 270 21.31 -2.59 -12.06
C GLU A 270 22.46 -1.65 -12.40
N ASN A 271 22.19 -0.34 -12.51
CA ASN A 271 23.17 0.69 -12.82
C ASN A 271 24.18 0.90 -11.68
N LEU A 272 23.75 0.70 -10.43
CA LEU A 272 24.60 0.85 -9.25
C LEU A 272 25.21 -0.47 -8.78
N LEU A 273 24.48 -1.58 -8.89
CA LEU A 273 24.83 -2.89 -8.31
C LEU A 273 25.33 -3.89 -9.35
N GLY A 274 24.67 -3.96 -10.51
CA GLY A 274 25.08 -4.78 -11.65
C GLY A 274 26.26 -4.20 -12.45
N ASN A 275 26.63 -2.94 -12.19
CA ASN A 275 27.62 -2.16 -12.95
C ASN A 275 27.23 -1.96 -14.43
N THR A 276 25.93 -1.89 -14.75
CA THR A 276 25.50 -1.53 -16.11
C THR A 276 25.75 -0.04 -16.33
N ASN A 277 26.81 0.30 -17.09
CA ASN A 277 27.13 1.70 -17.41
C ASN A 277 25.95 2.46 -18.07
N ASN A 278 25.08 1.72 -18.76
CA ASN A 278 23.93 2.23 -19.49
C ASN A 278 22.61 1.85 -18.79
N MET A 279 21.64 2.75 -18.77
CA MET A 279 20.25 2.51 -18.32
C MET A 279 19.57 1.43 -19.17
N LEU A 280 19.04 0.37 -18.54
CA LEU A 280 18.29 -0.69 -19.25
C LEU A 280 16.86 -0.27 -19.63
N TYR A 281 16.33 0.75 -18.97
CA TYR A 281 14.96 1.26 -19.12
C TYR A 281 14.97 2.78 -19.30
N SER A 282 14.10 3.30 -20.17
CA SER A 282 13.60 4.66 -19.99
C SER A 282 12.62 4.66 -18.83
N SER A 283 12.50 5.72 -18.06
CA SER A 283 11.54 5.79 -16.95
C SER A 283 10.67 7.05 -17.02
N LYS A 284 9.37 6.89 -16.75
CA LYS A 284 8.35 7.94 -16.87
C LYS A 284 7.44 7.95 -15.65
N VAL A 285 7.20 9.11 -15.06
CA VAL A 285 6.27 9.28 -13.94
C VAL A 285 4.83 9.04 -14.39
N LYS A 286 4.12 8.13 -13.72
CA LYS A 286 2.70 7.79 -13.95
C LYS A 286 1.75 8.54 -13.01
N GLN A 287 2.18 8.73 -11.77
CA GLN A 287 1.52 9.54 -10.73
C GLN A 287 2.63 10.37 -10.07
N THR A 288 2.41 11.67 -9.81
CA THR A 288 3.42 12.58 -9.23
C THR A 288 4.34 11.89 -8.22
N CYS A 289 5.64 11.91 -8.50
CA CYS A 289 6.65 11.21 -7.70
C CYS A 289 7.48 12.15 -6.83
N HIS A 290 7.91 11.65 -5.68
CA HIS A 290 9.05 12.18 -4.92
C HIS A 290 10.21 11.22 -5.11
N CYS A 291 11.25 11.66 -5.82
CA CYS A 291 12.44 10.84 -6.08
C CYS A 291 13.67 11.37 -5.33
N VAL A 292 14.58 10.47 -4.99
CA VAL A 292 15.95 10.81 -4.57
C VAL A 292 16.93 10.04 -5.46
N THR A 293 17.90 10.76 -6.03
CA THR A 293 18.93 10.19 -6.91
C THR A 293 20.20 9.91 -6.11
N LEU A 294 20.59 8.63 -5.98
CA LEU A 294 21.80 8.18 -5.30
C LEU A 294 22.84 7.71 -6.33
N HIS A 295 23.67 8.65 -6.77
CA HIS A 295 24.84 8.38 -7.61
C HIS A 295 25.87 7.46 -6.93
N GLN A 296 26.61 6.68 -7.72
CA GLN A 296 27.71 5.82 -7.27
C GLN A 296 28.72 6.52 -6.34
N TRP A 297 29.10 7.77 -6.64
CA TRP A 297 30.15 8.48 -5.90
C TRP A 297 29.82 8.75 -4.42
N HIS A 298 28.53 8.83 -4.03
CA HIS A 298 28.11 8.92 -2.63
C HIS A 298 28.57 7.70 -1.79
N PHE A 299 28.75 6.55 -2.43
CA PHE A 299 29.13 5.29 -1.81
C PHE A 299 30.66 5.09 -1.79
N GLU A 300 31.39 5.64 -2.76
CA GLU A 300 32.82 5.38 -2.94
C GLU A 300 33.70 5.89 -1.79
N ALA A 301 33.31 6.97 -1.11
CA ALA A 301 33.96 7.43 0.12
C ALA A 301 33.38 6.74 1.36
N LEU A 302 32.05 6.64 1.44
CA LEU A 302 31.32 6.10 2.59
C LEU A 302 31.71 4.64 2.90
N LEU A 303 31.70 3.75 1.90
CA LEU A 303 31.97 2.33 2.09
C LEU A 303 33.44 2.01 2.44
N LYS A 304 34.35 3.00 2.38
CA LYS A 304 35.72 2.87 2.91
C LYS A 304 35.78 3.10 4.43
N ASN A 305 34.87 3.94 4.94
CA ASN A 305 34.75 4.25 6.38
C ASN A 305 33.81 3.26 7.10
N TYR A 306 32.86 2.67 6.38
CA TYR A 306 31.83 1.76 6.88
C TYR A 306 32.02 0.34 6.28
N PRO A 307 32.94 -0.49 6.82
CA PRO A 307 33.32 -1.77 6.21
C PRO A 307 32.26 -2.87 6.33
N ILE A 308 31.35 -2.78 7.31
CA ILE A 308 30.24 -3.74 7.47
C ILE A 308 29.20 -3.50 6.37
N GLU A 309 28.80 -2.25 6.18
CA GLU A 309 27.94 -1.79 5.10
C GLU A 309 28.55 -2.08 3.72
N CYS A 310 29.88 -1.94 3.59
CA CYS A 310 30.62 -2.34 2.39
C CYS A 310 30.45 -3.84 2.08
N ALA A 311 30.61 -4.72 3.07
CA ALA A 311 30.41 -6.16 2.88
C ALA A 311 28.97 -6.48 2.43
N LYS A 312 27.96 -5.87 3.06
CA LYS A 312 26.54 -6.06 2.70
C LYS A 312 26.18 -5.51 1.32
N PHE A 313 26.75 -4.35 0.95
CA PHE A 313 26.58 -3.76 -0.38
C PHE A 313 27.22 -4.62 -1.47
N MET A 314 28.38 -5.24 -1.19
CA MET A 314 29.02 -6.20 -2.10
C MET A 314 28.25 -7.53 -2.20
N GLU A 315 27.57 -7.97 -1.13
CA GLU A 315 26.64 -9.10 -1.20
C GLU A 315 25.46 -8.79 -2.13
N TRP A 316 24.84 -7.61 -2.00
CA TRP A 316 23.80 -7.15 -2.94
C TRP A 316 24.30 -7.05 -4.38
N LYS A 317 25.53 -6.55 -4.61
CA LYS A 317 26.15 -6.57 -5.95
C LYS A 317 26.25 -7.98 -6.52
N LYS A 318 26.69 -8.95 -5.72
CA LYS A 318 26.81 -10.36 -6.15
C LYS A 318 25.45 -10.98 -6.48
N ILE A 319 24.43 -10.72 -5.67
CA ILE A 319 23.06 -11.21 -5.92
C ILE A 319 22.53 -10.61 -7.23
N TRP A 320 22.69 -9.30 -7.44
CA TRP A 320 22.29 -8.62 -8.68
C TRP A 320 23.06 -9.08 -9.92
N GLN A 321 24.35 -9.40 -9.79
CA GLN A 321 25.13 -9.99 -10.88
C GLN A 321 24.57 -11.35 -11.31
N VAL A 322 24.28 -12.25 -10.36
CA VAL A 322 23.68 -13.56 -10.68
C VAL A 322 22.28 -13.42 -11.30
N PHE A 323 21.48 -12.45 -10.86
CA PHE A 323 20.17 -12.16 -11.46
C PHE A 323 20.27 -11.62 -12.90
N LEU A 324 21.25 -10.74 -13.18
CA LEU A 324 21.47 -10.22 -14.53
C LEU A 324 22.10 -11.27 -15.47
N GLU A 325 22.93 -12.17 -14.94
CA GLU A 325 23.46 -13.32 -15.66
C GLU A 325 22.36 -14.33 -16.02
N SER A 326 21.45 -14.66 -15.08
CA SER A 326 20.36 -15.59 -15.34
C SER A 326 19.35 -15.05 -16.34
N THR A 327 19.08 -13.75 -16.33
CA THR A 327 18.12 -13.09 -17.23
C THR A 327 18.71 -12.62 -18.58
N ALA A 328 19.99 -12.87 -18.84
CA ALA A 328 20.72 -12.31 -20.00
C ALA A 328 20.18 -12.71 -21.38
N GLU A 329 19.54 -13.88 -21.52
CA GLU A 329 18.97 -14.37 -22.79
C GLU A 329 17.56 -13.81 -23.09
N LEU A 330 16.96 -13.09 -22.14
CA LEU A 330 15.60 -12.58 -22.28
C LEU A 330 15.48 -11.41 -23.25
N ASN A 331 14.35 -11.33 -23.94
CA ASN A 331 14.01 -10.23 -24.82
C ASN A 331 13.61 -8.96 -24.04
N ASN A 332 13.47 -7.85 -24.78
CA ASN A 332 13.16 -6.53 -24.21
C ASN A 332 11.86 -6.49 -23.39
N GLU A 333 10.86 -7.31 -23.75
CA GLU A 333 9.57 -7.36 -23.07
C GLU A 333 9.65 -8.18 -21.77
N GLN A 334 10.25 -9.36 -21.85
CA GLN A 334 10.33 -10.29 -20.72
C GLN A 334 11.06 -9.69 -19.51
N LEU A 335 12.16 -8.99 -19.77
CA LEU A 335 12.95 -8.31 -18.74
C LEU A 335 12.20 -7.20 -18.01
N ALA A 336 11.26 -6.50 -18.67
CA ALA A 336 10.45 -5.48 -18.00
C ALA A 336 9.54 -6.13 -16.93
N TYR A 337 8.80 -7.18 -17.30
CA TYR A 337 7.92 -7.91 -16.38
C TYR A 337 8.68 -8.53 -15.20
N LEU A 338 9.97 -8.84 -15.36
CA LEU A 338 10.84 -9.42 -14.33
C LEU A 338 11.58 -8.39 -13.47
N HIS A 339 11.38 -7.07 -13.64
CA HIS A 339 12.07 -6.06 -12.83
C HIS A 339 11.80 -6.27 -11.32
N PRO A 340 12.83 -6.48 -10.46
CA PRO A 340 12.63 -6.96 -9.09
C PRO A 340 11.68 -6.12 -8.24
N SER A 341 11.76 -4.79 -8.31
CA SER A 341 10.85 -3.90 -7.56
C SER A 341 9.41 -3.85 -8.10
N HIS A 342 9.16 -4.29 -9.33
CA HIS A 342 7.82 -4.51 -9.86
C HIS A 342 7.24 -5.82 -9.31
N VAL A 343 7.98 -6.93 -9.47
CA VAL A 343 7.59 -8.26 -8.96
C VAL A 343 7.38 -8.25 -7.44
N LEU A 344 8.24 -7.56 -6.68
CA LEU A 344 8.08 -7.36 -5.24
C LEU A 344 6.75 -6.68 -4.88
N ASN A 345 6.33 -5.66 -5.63
CA ASN A 345 5.06 -4.99 -5.39
C ASN A 345 3.87 -5.92 -5.70
N LEU A 346 3.90 -6.65 -6.82
CA LEU A 346 2.85 -7.63 -7.16
C LEU A 346 2.70 -8.72 -6.09
N ILE A 347 3.82 -9.18 -5.52
CA ILE A 347 3.85 -10.17 -4.43
C ILE A 347 3.32 -9.54 -3.13
N LYS A 348 3.63 -8.28 -2.84
CA LYS A 348 3.15 -7.60 -1.62
C LYS A 348 1.63 -7.38 -1.57
N GLU A 349 0.94 -7.42 -2.70
CA GLU A 349 -0.53 -7.39 -2.74
C GLU A 349 -1.17 -8.75 -2.37
N GLN A 350 -0.39 -9.84 -2.40
CA GLN A 350 -0.89 -11.20 -2.16
C GLN A 350 -0.99 -11.51 -0.66
N LYS A 351 -2.11 -12.11 -0.24
CA LYS A 351 -2.42 -12.39 1.17
C LYS A 351 -1.36 -13.20 1.93
N ASN A 352 -0.65 -14.10 1.25
CA ASN A 352 0.34 -14.98 1.87
C ASN A 352 1.71 -14.30 2.05
N PHE A 353 1.90 -13.08 1.51
CA PHE A 353 3.19 -12.38 1.50
C PHE A 353 3.10 -10.94 2.07
N ILE A 354 1.88 -10.41 2.25
CA ILE A 354 1.63 -9.02 2.68
C ILE A 354 2.31 -8.66 4.02
N ASP A 355 2.44 -9.61 4.95
CA ASP A 355 3.05 -9.39 6.27
C ASP A 355 4.55 -9.76 6.33
N LEU A 356 5.11 -10.44 5.32
CA LEU A 356 6.52 -10.90 5.33
C LEU A 356 7.52 -9.75 5.11
N PRO A 357 8.74 -9.77 5.68
CA PRO A 357 9.68 -8.64 5.56
C PRO A 357 10.05 -8.27 4.12
N ARG A 358 10.07 -6.97 3.79
CA ARG A 358 10.33 -6.47 2.42
C ARG A 358 11.71 -6.89 1.90
N VAL A 359 12.71 -7.01 2.79
CA VAL A 359 14.07 -7.47 2.46
C VAL A 359 14.13 -8.95 2.08
N PHE A 360 13.47 -9.82 2.86
CA PHE A 360 13.33 -11.26 2.58
C PHE A 360 12.65 -11.49 1.23
N LEU A 361 11.55 -10.79 0.96
CA LEU A 361 10.82 -10.90 -0.30
C LEU A 361 11.64 -10.43 -1.51
N TYR A 362 12.47 -9.40 -1.34
CA TYR A 362 13.29 -8.84 -2.42
C TYR A 362 14.47 -9.76 -2.79
N GLU A 363 15.18 -10.34 -1.80
CA GLU A 363 16.20 -11.36 -2.10
C GLU A 363 15.58 -12.64 -2.67
N MET A 364 14.37 -13.01 -2.25
CA MET A 364 13.61 -14.12 -2.83
C MET A 364 13.30 -13.87 -4.31
N VAL A 365 12.81 -12.67 -4.66
CA VAL A 365 12.54 -12.26 -6.07
C VAL A 365 13.80 -12.31 -6.93
N LEU A 366 14.93 -11.80 -6.44
CA LEU A 366 16.22 -11.85 -7.14
C LEU A 366 16.78 -13.29 -7.30
N LYS A 367 16.15 -14.29 -6.68
CA LYS A 367 16.51 -15.71 -6.73
C LYS A 367 15.36 -16.62 -7.17
N MET A 368 14.35 -16.07 -7.86
CA MET A 368 13.30 -16.86 -8.50
C MET A 368 13.80 -17.48 -9.80
N ASP A 369 13.48 -18.76 -9.97
CA ASP A 369 13.48 -19.38 -11.29
C ASP A 369 12.32 -18.76 -12.10
N TYR A 370 12.44 -18.69 -13.43
CA TYR A 370 11.36 -18.21 -14.30
C TYR A 370 11.15 -19.13 -15.50
N THR A 371 9.99 -19.01 -16.14
CA THR A 371 9.66 -19.73 -17.37
C THR A 371 8.86 -18.83 -18.30
N VAL A 372 9.33 -18.77 -19.54
CA VAL A 372 8.61 -18.18 -20.68
C VAL A 372 7.98 -19.34 -21.45
N ALA A 373 6.76 -19.14 -21.96
CA ALA A 373 6.11 -20.12 -22.83
C ALA A 373 5.20 -19.46 -23.87
N GLU A 374 5.07 -20.12 -25.02
CA GLU A 374 4.14 -19.76 -26.07
C GLU A 374 2.77 -20.46 -25.91
N THR A 375 1.78 -19.99 -26.67
CA THR A 375 0.38 -20.40 -26.50
C THR A 375 0.20 -21.91 -26.78
N ASN A 376 -0.37 -22.64 -25.81
CA ASN A 376 -0.55 -24.10 -25.70
C ASN A 376 0.69 -24.91 -25.24
N GLU A 377 1.83 -24.30 -24.96
CA GLU A 377 2.97 -25.02 -24.39
C GLU A 377 2.70 -25.45 -22.94
N VAL A 378 3.19 -26.64 -22.58
CA VAL A 378 3.11 -27.19 -21.22
C VAL A 378 4.43 -26.93 -20.52
N ILE A 379 4.42 -26.06 -19.51
CA ILE A 379 5.63 -25.67 -18.76
C ILE A 379 6.00 -26.67 -17.66
N PHE A 380 5.03 -27.45 -17.18
CA PHE A 380 5.24 -28.44 -16.12
C PHE A 380 4.14 -29.52 -16.16
N GLU A 381 4.49 -30.75 -15.82
CA GLU A 381 3.54 -31.87 -15.65
C GLU A 381 3.90 -32.69 -14.41
N ILE A 382 2.91 -33.00 -13.59
CA ILE A 382 3.05 -33.90 -12.44
C ILE A 382 3.19 -35.34 -12.97
N ASP A 383 4.42 -35.82 -13.13
CA ASP A 383 4.71 -37.19 -13.55
C ASP A 383 5.11 -38.11 -12.36
N SER A 384 5.58 -39.33 -12.65
CA SER A 384 6.03 -40.29 -11.63
C SER A 384 7.46 -40.07 -11.11
N SER A 385 8.17 -39.03 -11.60
CA SER A 385 9.50 -38.63 -11.14
C SER A 385 9.47 -37.40 -10.23
N TYR A 386 8.41 -36.58 -10.33
CA TYR A 386 8.15 -35.46 -9.44
C TYR A 386 8.08 -35.93 -7.97
N GLN A 387 8.96 -35.37 -7.12
CA GLN A 387 9.15 -35.81 -5.74
C GLN A 387 8.06 -35.32 -4.77
N HIS A 388 6.93 -34.84 -5.30
CA HIS A 388 5.84 -34.18 -4.56
C HIS A 388 6.25 -32.90 -3.79
N ASP A 389 7.41 -32.32 -4.09
CA ASP A 389 7.85 -31.05 -3.51
C ASP A 389 6.96 -29.89 -4.00
N PRO A 390 6.16 -29.25 -3.12
CA PRO A 390 5.27 -28.18 -3.53
C PRO A 390 6.04 -26.93 -3.91
N PHE A 391 5.48 -26.16 -4.86
CA PHE A 391 6.00 -24.84 -5.21
C PHE A 391 4.86 -23.83 -5.38
N THR A 392 5.17 -22.57 -5.04
CA THR A 392 4.34 -21.41 -5.39
C THR A 392 4.85 -20.83 -6.70
N PHE A 393 3.97 -20.24 -7.51
CA PHE A 393 4.35 -19.44 -8.66
C PHE A 393 3.48 -18.19 -8.79
N ILE A 394 3.95 -17.20 -9.55
CA ILE A 394 3.21 -15.99 -9.93
C ILE A 394 3.21 -15.86 -11.45
N VAL A 395 2.05 -15.55 -12.05
CA VAL A 395 1.95 -15.24 -13.47
C VAL A 395 2.25 -13.75 -13.67
N LEU A 396 3.40 -13.43 -14.27
CA LEU A 396 3.82 -12.05 -14.53
C LEU A 396 3.25 -11.49 -15.84
N LYS A 397 2.95 -12.37 -16.80
CA LYS A 397 2.27 -12.04 -18.06
C LYS A 397 1.45 -13.25 -18.54
N GLY A 398 0.23 -13.00 -19.01
CA GLY A 398 -0.61 -13.99 -19.68
C GLY A 398 -1.63 -14.69 -18.77
N GLU A 399 -2.15 -15.81 -19.25
CA GLU A 399 -3.01 -16.73 -18.50
C GLU A 399 -2.50 -18.17 -18.57
N LEU A 400 -2.56 -18.89 -17.45
CA LEU A 400 -2.13 -20.28 -17.30
C LEU A 400 -3.32 -21.16 -16.91
N ALA A 401 -3.47 -22.31 -17.55
CA ALA A 401 -4.36 -23.37 -17.10
C ALA A 401 -3.60 -24.40 -16.26
N VAL A 402 -4.20 -24.80 -15.13
CA VAL A 402 -3.86 -26.01 -14.38
C VAL A 402 -4.86 -27.09 -14.78
N GLU A 403 -4.54 -27.84 -15.83
CA GLU A 403 -5.37 -28.92 -16.39
C GLU A 403 -5.18 -30.20 -15.57
N ALA A 404 -6.23 -30.72 -14.92
CA ALA A 404 -6.14 -31.91 -14.06
C ALA A 404 -7.11 -33.02 -14.51
N PRO A 405 -6.70 -34.31 -14.66
CA PRO A 405 -7.47 -35.34 -15.38
C PRO A 405 -8.87 -35.73 -14.87
N SER A 406 -9.41 -35.09 -13.83
CA SER A 406 -10.75 -35.36 -13.28
C SER A 406 -11.41 -34.14 -12.61
N ASN A 407 -10.86 -32.93 -12.79
CA ASN A 407 -11.39 -31.68 -12.24
C ASN A 407 -11.67 -30.67 -13.37
N SER A 408 -12.39 -29.59 -13.07
CA SER A 408 -12.40 -28.40 -13.92
C SER A 408 -11.04 -27.71 -13.89
N ASP A 409 -10.57 -27.25 -15.04
CA ASP A 409 -9.30 -26.51 -15.16
C ASP A 409 -9.33 -25.24 -14.29
N ILE A 410 -8.22 -24.97 -13.60
CA ILE A 410 -8.05 -23.72 -12.84
C ILE A 410 -7.27 -22.74 -13.71
N ILE A 411 -7.88 -21.60 -14.05
CA ILE A 411 -7.21 -20.53 -14.77
C ILE A 411 -6.57 -19.59 -13.74
N VAL A 412 -5.26 -19.37 -13.86
CA VAL A 412 -4.47 -18.40 -13.10
C VAL A 412 -4.06 -17.27 -14.03
N LYS A 413 -4.37 -16.02 -13.66
CA LYS A 413 -4.19 -14.84 -14.50
C LYS A 413 -2.98 -14.01 -14.09
N THR A 414 -2.60 -13.07 -14.95
CA THR A 414 -1.56 -12.07 -14.67
C THR A 414 -1.78 -11.41 -13.30
N ASN A 415 -0.71 -11.31 -12.52
CA ASN A 415 -0.62 -10.85 -11.12
C ASN A 415 -1.26 -11.76 -10.06
N GLU A 416 -1.74 -12.96 -10.41
CA GLU A 416 -2.21 -13.95 -9.44
C GLU A 416 -1.09 -14.94 -9.04
N THR A 417 -0.99 -15.25 -7.75
CA THR A 417 -0.16 -16.37 -7.24
C THR A 417 -0.96 -17.65 -7.11
N PHE A 418 -0.33 -18.79 -7.37
CA PHE A 418 -0.90 -20.13 -7.19
C PHE A 418 0.08 -21.08 -6.47
N TYR A 419 -0.45 -21.98 -5.65
CA TYR A 419 0.31 -22.96 -4.87
C TYR A 419 -0.01 -24.38 -5.35
N LEU A 420 0.93 -25.00 -6.08
CA LEU A 420 0.80 -26.37 -6.55
C LEU A 420 1.15 -27.34 -5.42
N ASN A 421 0.13 -27.74 -4.67
CA ASN A 421 0.30 -28.59 -3.49
C ASN A 421 0.38 -30.09 -3.84
N PRO A 422 0.91 -30.96 -2.94
CA PRO A 422 1.22 -32.35 -3.25
C PRO A 422 0.03 -33.26 -3.57
N LYS A 423 -1.21 -32.78 -3.39
CA LYS A 423 -2.46 -33.54 -3.58
C LYS A 423 -3.04 -33.45 -4.99
N PHE A 424 -2.45 -32.66 -5.88
CA PHE A 424 -2.85 -32.65 -7.30
C PHE A 424 -2.53 -34.01 -7.95
N PRO A 425 -3.43 -34.56 -8.80
CA PRO A 425 -3.26 -35.88 -9.37
C PRO A 425 -2.11 -35.94 -10.38
N LEU A 426 -1.55 -37.14 -10.58
CA LEU A 426 -0.63 -37.44 -11.68
C LEU A 426 -1.26 -37.02 -13.03
N LYS A 427 -0.43 -36.52 -13.94
CA LYS A 427 -0.77 -35.89 -15.22
C LYS A 427 -1.55 -34.57 -15.10
N THR A 428 -1.50 -33.90 -13.96
CA THR A 428 -1.85 -32.47 -13.89
C THR A 428 -0.80 -31.68 -14.67
N LYS A 429 -1.23 -30.82 -15.59
CA LYS A 429 -0.37 -30.00 -16.46
C LYS A 429 -0.56 -28.52 -16.16
N LEU A 430 0.54 -27.76 -16.18
CA LEU A 430 0.55 -26.30 -16.19
C LEU A 430 0.82 -25.87 -17.63
N LYS A 431 -0.14 -25.19 -18.25
CA LYS A 431 -0.15 -24.92 -19.70
C LYS A 431 -0.52 -23.48 -20.01
N ALA A 432 0.23 -22.87 -20.91
CA ALA A 432 0.03 -21.49 -21.34
C ALA A 432 -1.24 -21.35 -22.21
N LEU A 433 -2.16 -20.46 -21.85
CA LEU A 433 -3.35 -20.11 -22.66
C LEU A 433 -3.10 -18.91 -23.58
N SER A 434 -2.00 -18.18 -23.36
CA SER A 434 -1.49 -17.05 -24.14
C SER A 434 0.05 -17.08 -24.09
N PRO A 435 0.78 -16.18 -24.77
CA PRO A 435 2.19 -15.96 -24.46
C PRO A 435 2.33 -15.61 -22.97
N LEU A 436 3.22 -16.32 -22.28
CA LEU A 436 3.23 -16.47 -20.83
C LEU A 436 4.61 -16.13 -20.24
N ILE A 437 4.62 -15.48 -19.09
CA ILE A 437 5.79 -15.37 -18.21
C ILE A 437 5.34 -15.75 -16.79
N VAL A 438 6.02 -16.72 -16.19
CA VAL A 438 5.79 -17.19 -14.82
C VAL A 438 7.11 -17.17 -14.04
N SER A 439 7.08 -16.73 -12.78
CA SER A 439 8.18 -16.90 -11.83
C SER A 439 7.82 -17.92 -10.76
N VAL A 440 8.76 -18.82 -10.46
CA VAL A 440 8.61 -19.95 -9.54
C VAL A 440 9.40 -19.68 -8.25
N PHE A 441 8.73 -19.90 -7.13
CA PHE A 441 9.26 -19.68 -5.80
C PHE A 441 9.92 -20.99 -5.35
N ASN A 442 11.24 -21.07 -5.49
CA ASN A 442 11.98 -22.28 -5.17
C ASN A 442 11.98 -22.55 -3.66
N THR A 443 11.31 -23.62 -3.24
CA THR A 443 11.09 -23.98 -1.82
C THR A 443 12.39 -24.22 -1.05
N SER A 444 13.49 -24.61 -1.73
CA SER A 444 14.81 -24.70 -1.10
C SER A 444 15.44 -23.32 -0.85
N THR A 445 15.29 -22.39 -1.80
CA THR A 445 15.70 -20.99 -1.66
C THR A 445 14.92 -20.29 -0.54
N ILE A 446 13.59 -20.51 -0.46
CA ILE A 446 12.76 -19.95 0.62
C ILE A 446 13.32 -20.36 1.99
N LYS A 447 13.54 -21.65 2.24
CA LYS A 447 14.00 -22.16 3.54
C LYS A 447 15.40 -21.66 3.95
N LEU A 448 16.27 -21.38 2.97
CA LEU A 448 17.55 -20.73 3.21
C LEU A 448 17.39 -19.23 3.58
N LEU A 449 16.43 -18.53 2.98
CA LEU A 449 16.13 -17.14 3.30
C LEU A 449 15.35 -16.97 4.62
N GLU A 450 14.49 -17.94 4.97
CA GLU A 450 13.82 -18.02 6.27
C GLU A 450 14.85 -18.08 7.40
N PHE A 451 15.86 -18.96 7.26
CA PHE A 451 16.97 -19.05 8.20
C PHE A 451 17.86 -17.79 8.21
N LYS A 452 18.09 -17.15 7.04
CA LYS A 452 18.89 -15.91 6.94
C LYS A 452 18.25 -14.75 7.69
N TYR A 453 16.92 -14.61 7.60
CA TYR A 453 16.17 -13.43 8.07
C TYR A 453 15.34 -13.66 9.35
N ASP A 454 15.40 -14.86 9.95
CA ASP A 454 14.56 -15.30 11.08
C ASP A 454 13.05 -15.12 10.79
N VAL A 455 12.63 -15.59 9.60
CA VAL A 455 11.26 -15.47 9.09
C VAL A 455 10.59 -16.84 9.07
N GLN A 456 9.36 -16.92 9.58
CA GLN A 456 8.46 -18.05 9.35
C GLN A 456 7.44 -17.66 8.29
N SER A 457 7.63 -18.15 7.06
CA SER A 457 6.79 -17.80 5.89
C SER A 457 5.65 -18.78 5.67
N GLY A 458 5.82 -20.05 6.06
CA GLY A 458 4.78 -21.08 6.00
C GLY A 458 4.60 -21.79 4.65
N PHE A 459 5.64 -21.80 3.79
CA PHE A 459 5.67 -22.46 2.48
C PHE A 459 6.29 -23.87 2.47
#